data_AF-A0A2T0STX0-F1
#
_entry.id   AF-A0A2T0STX0-F1
#
_cell.length_a   1.000
_cell.length_b   1.000
_cell.length_c   1.000
_cell.angle_alpha   90.00
_cell.angle_beta   90.00
_cell.angle_gamma   90.00
#
_symmetry.space_group_name_H-M   'P 1'
#
loop_
_entity.id
_entity.type
_entity.pdbx_description
1 polymer ?
#
loop_
_entity_poly.entity_id
_entity_poly.type
_entity_poly.pdbx_seq_one_letter_code
_entity_poly.pdbx_strand_id
1 'polypeptide(L)' 'MNPVGEKLAGLWREVLETPRESFADGDDFFAVGGTSMRAMALVQRISDEFGAGFGLGELLADPSFGAVARAVGRGEAESS' A
#
# COMPACT_ATOMS: atom_id res chain seq x y z
N MET A 1 6.15 15.18 -5.77
CA MET A 1 5.48 14.10 -5.03
C MET A 1 4.77 13.21 -6.03
N ASN A 2 4.82 11.89 -5.86
CA ASN A 2 4.07 10.95 -6.69
C ASN A 2 2.65 10.82 -6.10
N PRO A 3 1.57 11.18 -6.82
CA PRO A 3 0.21 11.20 -6.28
C PRO A 3 -0.26 9.84 -5.72
N VAL A 4 0.29 8.73 -6.24
CA VAL A 4 0.05 7.38 -5.72
C VAL A 4 0.56 7.22 -4.29
N GLY A 5 1.75 7.76 -3.98
CA GLY A 5 2.35 7.64 -2.65
C GLY A 5 1.55 8.36 -1.57
N GLU A 6 1.02 9.56 -1.85
CA GLU A 6 0.22 10.30 -0.87
C GLU A 6 -1.10 9.61 -0.55
N LYS A 7 -1.79 9.09 -1.57
CA LYS A 7 -2.99 8.28 -1.39
C LYS A 7 -2.70 6.98 -0.64
N LEU A 8 -1.64 6.26 -1.03
CA LEU A 8 -1.23 5.01 -0.38
C LEU A 8 -0.87 5.24 1.10
N ALA A 9 -0.19 6.34 1.42
CA ALA A 9 0.10 6.72 2.80
C ALA A 9 -1.19 6.96 3.60
N GLY A 10 -2.23 7.55 2.99
CA GLY A 10 -3.57 7.61 3.57
C GLY A 10 -4.10 6.24 3.96
N LEU A 11 -4.11 5.30 3.02
CA LEU A 11 -4.61 3.93 3.25
C LEU A 11 -3.82 3.18 4.32
N TRP A 12 -2.49 3.30 4.32
CA TRP A 12 -1.64 2.70 5.35
C TRP A 12 -1.97 3.25 6.73
N ARG A 13 -2.17 4.56 6.88
CA ARG A 13 -2.52 5.18 8.18
C ARG A 13 -3.82 4.64 8.73
N GLU A 14 -4.85 4.57 7.87
CA GLU A 14 -6.16 4.08 8.29
C GLU A 14 -6.14 2.60 8.67
N VAL A 15 -5.42 1.77 7.91
CA VAL A 15 -5.34 0.32 8.16
C VAL A 15 -4.47 0.00 9.38
N LEU A 16 -3.37 0.71 9.55
CA LEU A 16 -2.44 0.52 10.67
C LEU A 16 -2.89 1.24 11.94
N GLU A 17 -3.91 2.11 11.85
CA GLU A 17 -4.42 2.94 12.94
C GLU A 17 -3.29 3.73 13.62
N THR A 18 -2.38 4.27 12.80
CA THR A 18 -1.15 4.92 13.26
C THR A 18 -1.23 6.44 13.13
N PRO A 19 -0.68 7.21 14.08
CA PRO A 19 -0.61 8.67 13.98
C PRO A 19 0.47 9.16 13.02
N ARG A 20 1.27 8.28 12.40
CA ARG A 20 2.29 8.67 11.42
C ARG A 20 1.64 9.41 10.26
N GLU A 21 2.22 10.53 9.83
CA GLU A 21 1.69 11.30 8.68
C GLU A 21 2.28 10.85 7.34
N SER A 22 3.46 10.20 7.36
CA SER A 22 4.21 9.79 6.18
C SER A 22 4.96 8.48 6.42
N PHE A 23 5.29 7.79 5.33
CA PHE A 23 6.08 6.57 5.30
C PHE A 23 7.23 6.73 4.31
N ALA A 24 8.41 6.22 4.67
CA ALA A 24 9.56 6.15 3.78
C ALA A 24 9.46 4.92 2.86
N ASP A 25 10.11 4.93 1.70
CA ASP A 25 10.09 3.80 0.76
C ASP A 25 10.50 2.46 1.38
N GLY A 26 11.35 2.49 2.41
CA GLY A 26 11.83 1.33 3.15
C GLY A 26 11.01 0.96 4.39
N ASP A 27 9.92 1.67 4.70
CA ASP A 27 9.02 1.25 5.79
C ASP A 27 8.32 -0.05 5.39
N ASP A 28 8.58 -1.10 6.16
CA ASP A 28 7.96 -2.41 6.01
C ASP A 28 6.61 -2.43 6.73
N PHE A 29 5.56 -2.84 6.01
CA PHE A 29 4.18 -2.86 6.51
C PHE A 29 4.04 -3.66 7.82
N PHE A 30 4.68 -4.82 7.93
CA PHE A 30 4.60 -5.68 9.10
C PHE A 30 5.45 -5.14 10.26
N ALA A 31 6.59 -4.51 9.96
CA ALA A 31 7.46 -3.89 10.96
C ALA A 31 6.79 -2.68 11.65
N VAL A 32 5.92 -1.95 10.94
CA VAL A 32 5.21 -0.78 11.48
C VAL A 32 3.87 -1.12 12.15
N GLY A 33 3.56 -2.41 12.35
CA GLY A 33 2.34 -2.87 13.04
C GLY A 33 1.28 -3.53 12.15
N GLY A 34 1.63 -3.83 10.90
CA GLY A 34 0.81 -4.62 9.98
C GLY A 34 0.65 -6.06 10.44
N THR A 35 -0.51 -6.64 10.13
CA THR A 35 -0.86 -8.04 10.40
C THR A 35 -1.54 -8.63 9.19
N SER A 36 -1.75 -9.95 9.14
CA SER A 36 -2.43 -10.59 7.99
C SER A 36 -3.83 -10.04 7.73
N MET A 37 -4.59 -9.69 8.79
CA MET A 37 -5.92 -9.09 8.64
C MET A 37 -5.82 -7.66 8.06
N ARG A 38 -4.88 -6.87 8.57
CA ARG A 38 -4.61 -5.52 8.07
C ARG A 38 -4.08 -5.55 6.64
N ALA A 39 -3.25 -6.52 6.30
CA ALA A 39 -2.74 -6.74 4.96
C ALA A 39 -3.87 -7.04 3.97
N MET A 40 -4.79 -7.93 4.32
CA MET A 40 -6.00 -8.19 3.51
C MET A 40 -6.85 -6.92 3.34
N ALA A 41 -7.08 -6.16 4.41
CA ALA A 41 -7.84 -4.91 4.36
C ALA A 41 -7.15 -3.85 3.48
N LEU A 42 -5.83 -3.75 3.56
CA LEU A 42 -5.03 -2.83 2.73
C LEU A 42 -5.15 -3.19 1.25
N VAL A 43 -4.97 -4.47 0.90
CA VAL A 43 -5.06 -4.95 -0.49
C VAL A 43 -6.43 -4.63 -1.09
N GLN A 44 -7.51 -4.90 -0.36
CA GLN A 44 -8.86 -4.56 -0.81
C GLN A 44 -9.05 -3.07 -1.05
N ARG A 45 -8.57 -2.22 -0.13
CA ARG A 45 -8.64 -0.75 -0.28
C ARG A 45 -7.81 -0.24 -1.45
N ILE A 46 -6.63 -0.81 -1.67
CA ILE A 46 -5.78 -0.46 -2.82
C ILE A 46 -6.50 -0.81 -4.12
N SER A 47 -7.09 -2.00 -4.22
CA SER A 47 -7.86 -2.39 -5.40
C SER A 47 -9.08 -1.49 -5.64
N ASP A 48 -9.76 -1.04 -4.58
CA ASP A 48 -10.92 -0.14 -4.68
C ASP A 48 -10.52 1.28 -5.13
N GLU A 49 -9.47 1.85 -4.53
CA GLU A 49 -9.04 3.24 -4.79
C GLU A 49 -8.27 3.42 -6.10
N PHE A 50 -7.52 2.41 -6.52
CA PHE A 50 -6.59 2.49 -7.65
C PHE A 50 -6.95 1.52 -8.78
N GLY A 51 -8.05 0.75 -8.69
CA GLY A 51 -8.40 -0.26 -9.69
C GLY A 51 -7.27 -1.23 -10.04
N ALA A 52 -6.23 -1.31 -9.21
CA ALA A 52 -4.97 -1.94 -9.53
C ALA A 52 -5.07 -3.42 -9.16
N GLY A 53 -4.51 -4.28 -10.02
CA GLY A 53 -4.39 -5.72 -9.78
C GLY A 53 -3.38 -6.09 -8.68
N PHE A 54 -3.27 -5.27 -7.63
CA PHE A 54 -2.37 -5.51 -6.50
C PHE A 54 -2.94 -6.59 -5.59
N GLY A 55 -2.19 -7.68 -5.39
CA GLY A 55 -2.61 -8.81 -4.57
C GLY A 55 -1.86 -8.96 -3.24
N LEU A 56 -2.43 -9.76 -2.33
CA LEU A 56 -1.74 -10.12 -1.08
C LEU A 56 -0.39 -10.80 -1.32
N GLY A 57 -0.26 -11.58 -2.39
CA GLY A 57 1.00 -12.22 -2.76
C GLY A 57 2.12 -11.22 -3.06
N GLU A 58 1.80 -10.10 -3.70
CA GLU A 58 2.78 -9.03 -3.99
C GLU A 58 3.16 -8.29 -2.72
N LEU A 59 2.18 -7.97 -1.86
CA LEU A 59 2.45 -7.37 -0.55
C LEU A 59 3.35 -8.25 0.32
N LEU A 60 3.17 -9.56 0.29
CA LEU A 60 4.00 -10.49 1.05
C LEU A 60 5.40 -10.69 0.43
N ALA A 61 5.54 -10.54 -0.88
CA ALA A 61 6.81 -10.66 -1.57
C ALA A 61 7.73 -9.46 -1.29
N ASP A 62 7.17 -8.24 -1.27
CA ASP A 62 7.89 -7.02 -0.92
C ASP A 62 6.97 -6.04 -0.17
N PRO A 63 6.91 -6.14 1.18
CA PRO A 63 6.01 -5.33 2.02
C PRO A 63 6.50 -3.89 2.25
N SER A 64 7.51 -3.43 1.50
CA SER A 64 8.02 -2.07 1.62
C SER A 64 7.03 -1.08 0.99
N PHE A 65 6.83 0.07 1.64
CA PHE A 65 5.95 1.13 1.14
C PHE A 65 6.28 1.55 -0.30
N GLY A 66 7.57 1.69 -0.61
CA GLY A 66 8.04 2.06 -1.95
C GLY A 66 7.84 0.97 -3.00
N ALA A 67 7.92 -0.31 -2.62
CA ALA A 67 7.59 -1.43 -3.50
C ALA A 67 6.10 -1.45 -3.83
N VAL A 68 5.24 -1.33 -2.82
CA VAL A 68 3.78 -1.26 -2.99
C VAL A 68 3.39 -0.06 -3.86
N ALA A 69 3.92 1.14 -3.60
CA ALA A 69 3.62 2.33 -4.38
C ALA A 69 3.99 2.16 -5.87
N ARG A 70 5.11 1.50 -6.17
CA ARG A 70 5.52 1.18 -7.54
C ARG A 70 4.64 0.14 -8.19
N ALA A 71 4.23 -0.89 -7.46
CA ALA A 71 3.33 -1.93 -7.98
C ALA A 71 1.96 -1.35 -8.34
N VAL A 72 1.37 -0.56 -7.42
CA VAL A 72 0.09 0.13 -7.63
C VAL A 72 0.17 1.10 -8.81
N GLY A 73 1.23 1.91 -8.89
CA GLY A 73 1.41 2.86 -10.00
C GLY A 73 1.58 2.20 -11.38
N ARG A 74 2.00 0.93 -11.45
CA ARG A 74 2.04 0.16 -12.70
C ARG A 74 0.63 -0.32 -13.08
N GLY A 75 -0.12 -0.87 -12.12
CA GLY A 75 -1.47 -1.37 -12.34
C GLY A 75 -2.47 -0.28 -12.77
N GLU A 76 -2.35 0.93 -12.22
CA GLU A 76 -3.15 2.10 -12.64
C GLU A 76 -2.89 2.51 -14.09
N ALA A 77 -1.65 2.39 -14.57
CA ALA A 77 -1.29 2.78 -15.94
C ALA A 77 -1.78 1.77 -16.99
N GLU A 78 -1.97 0.51 -16.62
CA GLU A 78 -2.46 -0.55 -17.53
C GLU A 78 -3.99 -0.61 -17.63
N SER A 79 -4.72 -0.03 -16.66
CA SER A 79 -6.18 0.06 -16.64
C SER A 79 -6.74 1.35 -17.27
N SER A 80 -5.88 2.24 -17.82
CA SER A 80 -6.27 3.53 -18.43
C SER A 80 -6.25 3.56 -19.95
#